data_AF-K1YAP5-F1
#
_entry.id   AF-K1YAP5-F1
#
_cell.length_a   1.000
_cell.length_b   1.000
_cell.length_c   1.000
_cell.angle_alpha   90.00
_cell.angle_beta   90.00
_cell.angle_gamma   90.00
#
_symmetry.space_group_name_H-M   'P 1'
#
loop_
_entity.id
_entity.type
_entity.pdbx_description
1 polymer ?
#
loop_
_entity_poly.entity_id
_entity_poly.type
_entity_poly.pdbx_seq_one_letter_code
_entity_poly.pdbx_strand_id
1 'polypeptide(L)'
;MNTRLLNTLLIFFITLIALNFILPKPNQTPVSTNEMTLRVAKESYVTPDIPILEIQNTTATNISIDTCKDISIQKDYTPLTGLPAEFCKTLTIASGGKEKVDLGPLYQLFQTPAKYEFRLVKDTKTTGAGVTMEAPGFFRSLFRTIFYAPIYNLFAFLIANFTGYNFGLAIILVTIFIRLLLLVPQHHILTNSKKMQAIQPKIKELQDKYKGDQAKIGMELMALYKAEQVNPLGSCLPLLIQMPLLIVLYWTVLGIADLSNYYYIYPVLANFDISKINTNFFGIHLLSIGGITGVVLALTVG
;
A
#
# COMPACT_ATOMS: atom_id res chain seq x y z
N MET A 1 14.76 11.32 -26.23
CA MET A 1 14.86 11.31 -24.76
C MET A 1 16.32 11.04 -24.41
N ASN A 2 17.00 12.01 -23.80
CA ASN A 2 18.45 12.00 -23.66
C ASN A 2 18.86 10.86 -22.73
N THR A 3 19.59 9.86 -23.24
CA THR A 3 20.07 8.69 -22.46
C THR A 3 20.86 9.12 -21.23
N ARG A 4 21.50 10.29 -21.27
CA ARG A 4 22.16 10.91 -20.12
C ARG A 4 21.20 11.34 -19.01
N LEU A 5 20.00 11.81 -19.35
CA LEU A 5 18.98 12.26 -18.39
C LEU A 5 18.29 11.06 -17.71
N LEU A 6 18.05 9.99 -18.46
CA LEU A 6 17.56 8.73 -17.90
C LEU A 6 18.59 8.13 -16.93
N ASN A 7 19.87 8.12 -17.31
CA ASN A 7 20.92 7.56 -16.46
C ASN A 7 21.16 8.40 -15.19
N THR A 8 21.04 9.73 -15.27
CA THR A 8 21.13 10.60 -14.08
C THR A 8 19.92 10.45 -13.15
N LEU A 9 18.71 10.32 -13.70
CA LEU A 9 17.52 10.01 -12.89
C LEU A 9 17.63 8.64 -12.21
N LEU A 10 18.18 7.64 -12.91
CA LEU A 10 18.34 6.29 -12.40
C LEU A 10 19.41 6.23 -11.31
N ILE A 11 20.54 6.94 -11.49
CA ILE A 11 21.55 7.12 -10.44
C ILE A 11 20.96 7.86 -9.25
N PHE A 12 20.16 8.91 -9.46
CA PHE A 12 19.50 9.66 -8.38
C PHE A 12 18.52 8.78 -7.59
N PHE A 13 17.73 7.94 -8.26
CA PHE A 13 16.85 6.99 -7.56
C PHE A 13 17.65 5.93 -6.79
N ILE A 14 18.72 5.39 -7.37
CA ILE A 14 19.58 4.42 -6.69
C ILE A 14 20.26 5.04 -5.46
N THR A 15 20.76 6.27 -5.55
CA THR A 15 21.38 6.95 -4.41
C THR A 15 20.36 7.31 -3.34
N LEU A 16 19.14 7.69 -3.70
CA LEU A 16 18.06 8.00 -2.76
C LEU A 16 17.53 6.75 -2.05
N ILE A 17 17.51 5.60 -2.75
CA ILE A 17 17.23 4.28 -2.17
C ILE A 17 18.38 3.83 -1.26
N ALA A 18 19.64 4.01 -1.69
CA ALA A 18 20.81 3.66 -0.90
C ALA A 18 20.91 4.53 0.38
N LEU A 19 20.55 5.81 0.30
CA LEU A 19 20.53 6.71 1.46
C LEU A 19 19.49 6.26 2.51
N ASN A 20 18.32 5.77 2.07
CA ASN A 20 17.33 5.15 2.95
C ASN A 20 17.83 3.85 3.61
N PHE A 21 18.82 3.17 3.00
CA PHE A 21 19.39 1.93 3.52
C PHE A 21 20.59 2.18 4.46
N ILE A 22 21.32 3.28 4.25
CA ILE A 22 22.53 3.66 4.99
C ILE A 22 22.20 4.48 6.25
N LEU A 23 21.02 5.12 6.32
CA LEU A 23 20.59 5.75 7.56
C LEU A 23 20.46 4.68 8.67
N PRO A 24 21.22 4.79 9.78
CA PRO A 24 21.05 3.89 10.90
C PRO A 24 19.62 4.01 11.41
N LYS A 25 18.94 2.87 11.55
CA LYS A 25 17.64 2.81 12.21
C LYS A 25 17.79 3.42 13.62
N PRO A 26 16.82 4.21 14.11
CA PRO A 26 16.91 4.84 15.42
C PRO A 26 17.31 3.80 16.47
N ASN A 27 18.32 4.17 17.27
CA ASN A 27 18.92 3.31 18.27
C ASN A 27 17.83 2.74 19.17
N GLN A 28 17.62 1.44 19.02
CA GLN A 28 16.84 0.66 19.96
C GLN A 28 17.56 0.71 21.31
N THR A 29 16.91 1.26 22.33
CA THR A 29 17.42 1.29 23.70
C THR A 29 17.84 -0.12 24.15
N PRO A 30 18.98 -0.26 24.85
CA PRO A 30 19.50 -1.56 25.29
C PRO A 30 18.50 -2.26 26.21
N VAL A 31 18.21 -3.52 25.88
CA VAL A 31 17.24 -4.38 26.58
C VAL A 31 17.86 -4.90 27.88
N SER A 32 17.24 -4.59 29.01
CA SER A 32 17.54 -5.18 30.33
C SER A 32 17.18 -6.68 30.36
N THR A 33 18.10 -7.50 30.89
CA THR A 33 17.97 -8.95 31.01
C THR A 33 16.90 -9.32 32.06
N ASN A 34 16.08 -10.37 31.81
CA ASN A 34 14.98 -10.87 32.67
C ASN A 34 13.71 -10.00 32.76
N GLU A 35 13.35 -9.33 31.67
CA GLU A 35 12.15 -8.48 31.61
C GLU A 35 11.28 -8.77 30.39
N MET A 36 9.97 -8.64 30.59
CA MET A 36 8.99 -8.62 29.52
C MET A 36 8.98 -7.22 28.92
N THR A 37 9.38 -7.09 27.65
CA THR A 37 9.44 -5.78 26.99
C THR A 37 8.34 -5.65 25.95
N LEU A 38 7.59 -4.57 26.05
CA LEU A 38 6.62 -4.14 25.04
C LEU A 38 7.32 -3.17 24.08
N ARG A 39 7.18 -3.38 22.77
CA ARG A 39 7.83 -2.56 21.75
C ARG A 39 6.85 -2.27 20.62
N VAL A 40 6.92 -1.07 20.05
CA VAL A 40 6.24 -0.75 18.79
C VAL A 40 7.24 -0.93 17.64
N ALA A 41 6.82 -1.52 16.53
CA ALA A 41 7.70 -1.76 15.40
C ALA A 41 8.19 -0.46 14.72
N LYS A 42 7.44 0.64 14.85
CA LYS A 42 7.81 1.99 14.38
C LYS A 42 7.34 3.03 15.41
N GLU A 43 8.05 4.15 15.48
CA GLU A 43 7.72 5.26 16.39
C GLU A 43 6.51 6.10 15.89
N SER A 44 6.29 6.11 14.57
CA SER A 44 5.21 6.86 13.94
C SER A 44 4.52 6.03 12.85
N TYR A 45 3.20 6.17 12.77
CA TYR A 45 2.33 5.58 11.76
C TYR A 45 1.42 6.66 11.18
N VAL A 46 0.90 6.42 9.99
CA VAL A 46 0.01 7.37 9.32
C VAL A 46 -1.40 6.80 9.31
N THR A 47 -2.37 7.60 9.73
CA THR A 47 -3.78 7.20 9.76
C THR A 47 -4.29 6.76 8.38
N PRO A 48 -5.11 5.69 8.29
CA PRO A 48 -5.65 4.84 9.35
C PRO A 48 -4.82 3.56 9.60
N ASP A 49 -3.52 3.52 9.24
CA ASP A 49 -2.70 2.30 9.34
C ASP A 49 -2.63 1.83 10.81
N ILE A 50 -2.82 0.53 11.08
CA ILE A 50 -2.82 -0.02 12.45
C ILE A 50 -1.37 -0.24 12.93
N PRO A 51 -1.00 0.23 14.15
CA PRO A 51 0.34 0.03 14.68
C PRO A 51 0.61 -1.44 14.99
N ILE A 52 1.89 -1.84 14.92
CA ILE A 52 2.31 -3.22 15.20
C ILE A 52 3.01 -3.22 16.55
N LEU A 53 2.42 -3.93 17.51
CA LEU A 53 3.00 -4.15 18.83
C LEU A 53 3.63 -5.52 18.92
N GLU A 54 4.82 -5.57 19.48
CA GLU A 54 5.57 -6.79 19.72
C GLU A 54 5.88 -6.89 21.21
N ILE A 55 5.54 -8.05 21.80
CA ILE A 55 5.93 -8.39 23.16
C ILE A 55 7.08 -9.39 23.07
N GLN A 56 8.18 -9.07 23.73
CA GLN A 56 9.33 -9.95 23.83
C GLN A 56 9.47 -10.46 25.26
N ASN A 57 9.45 -11.79 25.41
CA ASN A 57 9.68 -12.47 26.68
C ASN A 57 11.17 -12.83 26.78
N THR A 58 11.93 -12.13 27.61
CA THR A 58 13.35 -12.49 27.89
C THR A 58 13.53 -13.32 29.17
N THR A 59 12.42 -13.76 29.76
CA THR A 59 12.37 -14.56 30.99
C THR A 59 12.51 -16.04 30.69
N ALA A 60 13.01 -16.82 31.65
CA ALA A 60 13.28 -18.26 31.50
C ALA A 60 12.01 -19.16 31.46
N THR A 61 10.83 -18.59 31.70
CA THR A 61 9.55 -19.30 31.74
C THR A 61 8.57 -18.76 30.71
N ASN A 62 7.60 -19.59 30.31
CA ASN A 62 6.50 -19.18 29.45
C ASN A 62 5.57 -18.24 30.21
N ILE A 63 5.12 -17.17 29.55
CA ILE A 63 4.24 -16.18 30.17
C ILE A 63 2.96 -16.07 29.36
N SER A 64 1.82 -16.17 30.04
CA SER A 64 0.50 -15.99 29.43
C SER A 64 -0.07 -14.63 29.81
N ILE A 65 -0.34 -13.79 28.81
CA ILE A 65 -0.81 -12.41 28.96
C ILE A 65 -2.27 -12.34 28.54
N ASP A 66 -3.12 -11.76 29.37
CA ASP A 66 -4.50 -11.42 29.00
C ASP A 66 -4.50 -9.99 28.45
N THR A 67 -4.68 -9.82 27.14
CA THR A 67 -4.63 -8.50 26.48
C THR A 67 -5.65 -7.50 27.05
N CYS A 68 -6.76 -7.97 27.62
CA CYS A 68 -7.82 -7.13 28.16
C CYS A 68 -7.49 -6.57 29.55
N LYS A 69 -6.73 -7.35 30.34
CA LYS A 69 -6.42 -7.04 31.74
C LYS A 69 -5.01 -6.49 31.91
N ASP A 70 -4.06 -7.09 31.20
CA ASP A 70 -2.64 -6.80 31.35
C ASP A 70 -2.21 -5.63 30.46
N ILE A 71 -2.93 -5.33 29.36
CA ILE A 71 -2.62 -4.19 28.47
C ILE A 71 -3.60 -3.05 28.72
N SER A 72 -3.05 -1.88 29.05
CA SER A 72 -3.78 -0.62 29.10
C SER A 72 -3.35 0.30 27.97
N ILE A 73 -4.31 1.00 27.39
CA ILE A 73 -4.11 1.89 26.23
C ILE A 73 -4.52 3.30 26.63
N GLN A 74 -3.67 4.27 26.34
CA GLN A 74 -3.96 5.68 26.50
C GLN A 74 -3.96 6.37 25.14
N LYS A 75 -4.95 7.22 24.90
CA LYS A 75 -5.00 8.12 23.74
C LYS A 75 -4.87 9.55 24.25
N ASP A 76 -3.84 10.27 23.81
CA ASP A 76 -3.55 11.64 24.24
C ASP A 76 -3.60 11.82 25.77
N TYR A 77 -2.92 10.92 26.49
CA TYR A 77 -2.86 10.88 27.97
C TYR A 77 -4.18 10.52 28.67
N THR A 78 -5.24 10.19 27.94
CA THR A 78 -6.50 9.70 28.50
C THR A 78 -6.60 8.17 28.41
N PRO A 79 -6.84 7.45 29.52
CA PRO A 79 -6.97 6.00 29.50
C PRO A 79 -8.27 5.60 28.80
N LEU A 80 -8.16 4.65 27.87
CA LEU A 80 -9.32 4.08 27.19
C LEU A 80 -9.95 2.98 28.06
N THR A 81 -11.28 2.99 28.16
CA THR A 81 -12.07 1.99 28.89
C THR A 81 -13.03 1.30 27.93
N GLY A 82 -13.33 0.02 28.18
CA GLY A 82 -14.27 -0.75 27.34
C GLY A 82 -13.68 -1.23 26.01
N LEU A 83 -12.59 -1.99 26.07
CA LEU A 83 -11.99 -2.62 24.88
C LEU A 83 -12.95 -3.66 24.27
N PRO A 84 -13.01 -3.80 22.93
CA PRO A 84 -13.84 -4.81 22.27
C PRO A 84 -13.48 -6.23 22.70
N ALA A 85 -14.48 -7.10 22.83
CA ALA A 85 -14.28 -8.49 23.26
C ALA A 85 -13.32 -9.27 22.32
N GLU A 86 -13.31 -8.95 21.03
CA GLU A 86 -12.42 -9.57 20.03
C GLU A 86 -10.92 -9.29 20.29
N PHE A 87 -10.60 -8.18 20.97
CA PHE A 87 -9.23 -7.87 21.39
C PHE A 87 -8.80 -8.71 22.59
N CYS A 88 -9.75 -9.11 23.45
CA CYS A 88 -9.50 -9.78 24.73
C CYS A 88 -9.19 -11.28 24.51
N LYS A 89 -7.90 -11.58 24.33
CA LYS A 89 -7.36 -12.93 24.06
C LYS A 89 -6.17 -13.20 24.98
N THR A 90 -5.96 -14.48 25.32
CA THR A 90 -4.76 -14.90 26.05
C THR A 90 -3.63 -15.21 25.08
N LEU A 91 -2.52 -14.49 25.19
CA LEU A 91 -1.32 -14.71 24.41
C LEU A 91 -0.29 -15.45 25.26
N THR A 92 0.12 -16.64 24.83
CA THR A 92 1.19 -17.40 25.50
C THR A 92 2.49 -17.20 24.77
N ILE A 93 3.46 -16.58 25.43
CA ILE A 93 4.77 -16.26 24.87
C ILE A 93 5.80 -17.21 25.48
N ALA A 94 6.42 -18.02 24.62
CA ALA A 94 7.48 -18.94 25.03
C ALA A 94 8.70 -18.19 25.59
N SER A 95 9.49 -18.85 26.44
CA SER A 95 10.77 -18.33 26.94
C SER A 95 11.68 -17.90 25.77
N GLY A 96 12.16 -16.65 25.80
CA GLY A 96 12.98 -16.06 24.72
C GLY A 96 12.20 -15.68 23.45
N GLY A 97 10.89 -15.92 23.41
CA GLY A 97 10.02 -15.72 22.26
C GLY A 97 9.57 -14.27 22.04
N LYS A 98 9.10 -13.99 20.83
CA LYS A 98 8.44 -12.74 20.44
C LYS A 98 7.07 -13.05 19.89
N GLU A 99 6.06 -12.33 20.34
CA GLU A 99 4.68 -12.46 19.85
C GLU A 99 4.14 -11.09 19.46
N LYS A 100 3.35 -11.04 18.38
CA LYS A 100 2.70 -9.81 17.94
C LYS A 100 1.33 -9.69 18.60
N VAL A 101 1.01 -8.51 19.11
CA VAL A 101 -0.33 -8.24 19.62
C VAL A 101 -1.21 -7.79 18.45
N ASP A 102 -2.31 -8.52 18.23
CA ASP A 102 -3.29 -8.18 17.21
C ASP A 102 -4.12 -6.97 17.66
N LEU A 103 -3.78 -5.80 17.11
CA LEU A 103 -4.54 -4.56 17.29
C LEU A 103 -5.65 -4.36 16.25
N GLY A 104 -5.86 -5.33 15.35
CA GLY A 104 -6.90 -5.32 14.33
C GLY A 104 -8.29 -4.91 14.86
N PRO A 105 -8.79 -5.56 15.93
CA PRO A 105 -10.10 -5.22 16.51
C PRO A 105 -10.23 -3.77 17.02
N LEU A 106 -9.10 -3.08 17.22
CA LEU A 106 -9.03 -1.69 17.68
C LEU A 106 -8.88 -0.68 16.54
N TYR A 107 -9.07 -1.10 15.28
CA TYR A 107 -8.89 -0.26 14.09
C TYR A 107 -9.59 1.11 14.17
N GLN A 108 -10.75 1.21 14.83
CA GLN A 108 -11.52 2.45 14.98
C GLN A 108 -10.75 3.53 15.75
N LEU A 109 -9.91 3.14 16.71
CA LEU A 109 -9.10 4.08 17.47
C LEU A 109 -8.09 4.77 16.55
N PHE A 110 -7.48 4.02 15.64
CA PHE A 110 -6.37 4.46 14.80
C PHE A 110 -6.78 5.28 13.57
N GLN A 111 -8.07 5.61 13.42
CA GLN A 111 -8.56 6.42 12.31
C GLN A 111 -8.29 7.92 12.49
N THR A 112 -8.05 8.37 13.72
CA THR A 112 -7.78 9.79 14.03
C THR A 112 -6.33 10.00 14.46
N PRO A 113 -5.67 11.09 14.01
CA PRO A 113 -4.34 11.46 14.48
C PRO A 113 -4.36 11.71 15.98
N ALA A 114 -3.49 11.01 16.72
CA ALA A 114 -3.38 11.07 18.18
C ALA A 114 -2.10 10.35 18.63
N LYS A 115 -1.66 10.61 19.86
CA LYS A 115 -0.58 9.84 20.50
C LYS A 115 -1.18 8.69 21.28
N TYR A 116 -0.65 7.50 21.08
CA TYR A 116 -1.04 6.30 21.82
C TYR A 116 0.10 5.81 22.68
N GLU A 117 -0.19 5.53 23.94
CA GLU A 117 0.72 4.80 24.83
C GLU A 117 0.09 3.48 25.21
N PHE A 118 0.85 2.41 25.03
CA PHE A 118 0.49 1.08 25.48
C PHE A 118 1.32 0.76 26.71
N ARG A 119 0.67 0.28 27.78
CA ARG A 119 1.36 -0.16 28.99
C ARG A 119 0.93 -1.58 29.32
N LEU A 120 1.91 -2.44 29.48
CA LEU A 120 1.76 -3.84 29.86
C LEU A 120 2.13 -3.96 31.34
N VAL A 121 1.17 -4.40 32.15
CA VAL A 121 1.33 -4.56 33.60
C VAL A 121 1.17 -6.04 33.93
N LYS A 122 2.23 -6.67 34.43
CA LYS A 122 2.21 -8.07 34.86
C LYS A 122 3.17 -8.32 36.02
N ASP A 123 2.70 -9.00 37.05
CA ASP A 123 3.50 -9.39 38.23
C ASP A 123 4.34 -8.23 38.80
N THR A 124 3.72 -7.04 38.96
CA THR A 124 4.33 -5.77 39.42
C THR A 124 5.32 -5.07 38.48
N LYS A 125 5.68 -5.69 37.35
CA LYS A 125 6.46 -5.03 36.29
C LYS A 125 5.55 -4.30 35.31
N THR A 126 5.91 -3.06 34.98
CA THR A 126 5.21 -2.25 33.97
C THR A 126 6.18 -1.91 32.86
N THR A 127 5.85 -2.28 31.63
CA THR A 127 6.59 -1.83 30.44
C THR A 127 5.66 -1.09 29.49
N GLY A 128 6.17 -0.03 28.87
CA GLY A 128 5.37 0.86 28.05
C GLY A 128 6.01 1.12 26.70
N ALA A 129 5.17 1.32 25.68
CA ALA A 129 5.61 1.70 24.35
C ALA A 129 4.64 2.74 23.78
N GLY A 130 5.18 3.83 23.24
CA GLY A 130 4.41 4.93 22.65
C GLY A 130 4.48 4.91 21.13
N VAL A 131 3.40 5.35 20.48
CA VAL A 131 3.34 5.56 19.03
C VAL A 131 2.56 6.83 18.72
N THR A 132 3.03 7.58 17.72
CA THR A 132 2.30 8.76 17.23
C THR A 132 1.60 8.43 15.92
N MET A 133 0.30 8.74 15.85
CA MET A 133 -0.48 8.62 14.61
C MET A 133 -0.52 9.98 13.94
N GLU A 134 0.12 10.08 12.78
CA GLU A 134 0.19 11.29 11.97
C GLU A 134 -0.94 11.32 10.93
N ALA A 135 -1.34 12.54 10.57
CA ALA A 135 -2.26 12.74 9.45
C ALA A 135 -1.54 12.40 8.13
N PRO A 136 -2.23 11.82 7.13
CA PRO A 136 -1.64 11.60 5.83
C PRO A 136 -1.30 12.93 5.17
N GLY A 137 -0.06 13.05 4.68
CA GLY A 137 0.33 14.20 3.86
C GLY A 137 -0.56 14.35 2.62
N PHE A 138 -0.67 15.56 2.09
CA PHE A 138 -1.57 15.91 0.99
C PHE A 138 -1.53 14.93 -0.19
N PHE A 139 -0.34 14.64 -0.73
CA PHE A 139 -0.20 13.72 -1.86
C PHE A 139 -0.65 12.29 -1.54
N ARG A 140 -0.36 11.81 -0.33
CA ARG A 140 -0.79 10.47 0.13
C ARG A 140 -2.30 10.41 0.28
N SER A 141 -2.90 11.46 0.85
CA SER A 141 -4.34 11.60 1.00
C SER A 141 -5.04 11.64 -0.37
N LEU A 142 -4.55 12.47 -1.30
CA LEU A 142 -5.06 12.52 -2.67
C LEU A 142 -4.97 11.17 -3.37
N PHE A 143 -3.80 10.52 -3.33
CA PHE A 143 -3.60 9.23 -3.99
C PHE A 143 -4.55 8.15 -3.43
N ARG A 144 -4.70 8.10 -2.11
CA ARG A 144 -5.62 7.16 -1.44
C ARG A 144 -7.07 7.47 -1.80
N THR A 145 -7.46 8.73 -1.85
CA THR A 145 -8.85 9.13 -2.11
C THR A 145 -9.24 8.94 -3.58
N ILE A 146 -8.34 9.28 -4.52
CA ILE A 146 -8.61 9.24 -5.97
C ILE A 146 -8.46 7.81 -6.52
N PHE A 147 -7.48 7.04 -6.03
CA PHE A 147 -7.19 5.72 -6.60
C PHE A 147 -7.51 4.58 -5.64
N TYR A 148 -7.02 4.62 -4.40
CA TYR A 148 -7.17 3.48 -3.47
C TYR A 148 -8.61 3.23 -3.06
N ALA A 149 -9.32 4.26 -2.58
CA ALA A 149 -10.67 4.12 -2.08
C ALA A 149 -11.66 3.62 -3.16
N PRO A 150 -11.69 4.15 -4.39
CA PRO A 150 -12.58 3.64 -5.43
C PRO A 150 -12.31 2.17 -5.78
N ILE A 151 -11.04 1.79 -5.90
CA ILE A 151 -10.65 0.41 -6.23
C ILE A 151 -11.03 -0.53 -5.09
N TYR A 152 -10.74 -0.16 -3.83
CA TYR A 152 -11.14 -0.96 -2.67
C TYR A 152 -12.66 -1.14 -2.60
N ASN A 153 -13.43 -0.06 -2.80
CA ASN A 153 -14.89 -0.13 -2.79
C ASN A 153 -15.45 -0.95 -3.95
N LEU A 154 -14.80 -0.92 -5.12
CA LEU A 154 -15.15 -1.82 -6.22
C LEU A 154 -14.96 -3.29 -5.83
N PHE A 155 -13.85 -3.62 -5.17
CA PHE A 155 -13.64 -4.96 -4.60
C PHE A 155 -14.74 -5.30 -3.58
N ALA A 156 -14.96 -4.43 -2.58
CA ALA A 156 -15.98 -4.64 -1.55
C ALA A 156 -17.37 -4.88 -2.17
N PHE A 157 -17.73 -4.10 -3.19
CA PHE A 157 -19.01 -4.24 -3.91
C PHE A 157 -19.13 -5.59 -4.63
N LEU A 158 -18.09 -6.01 -5.36
CA LEU A 158 -18.10 -7.28 -6.07
C LEU A 158 -18.08 -8.48 -5.11
N ILE A 159 -17.32 -8.37 -4.02
CA ILE A 159 -17.24 -9.38 -2.97
C ILE A 159 -18.59 -9.58 -2.29
N ALA A 160 -19.25 -8.47 -1.93
CA ALA A 160 -20.54 -8.50 -1.23
C ALA A 160 -21.69 -9.00 -2.10
N ASN A 161 -21.74 -8.57 -3.37
CA ASN A 161 -22.94 -8.78 -4.21
C ASN A 161 -22.82 -9.93 -5.22
N PHE A 162 -21.61 -10.33 -5.62
CA PHE A 162 -21.43 -11.29 -6.71
C PHE A 162 -20.70 -12.57 -6.30
N THR A 163 -19.74 -12.51 -5.37
CA THR A 163 -18.87 -13.66 -5.07
C THR A 163 -19.14 -14.34 -3.74
N GLY A 164 -20.09 -13.84 -2.95
CA GLY A 164 -20.43 -14.41 -1.64
C GLY A 164 -19.24 -14.42 -0.69
N TYR A 165 -18.50 -13.31 -0.63
CA TYR A 165 -17.27 -13.15 0.15
C TYR A 165 -16.04 -13.94 -0.32
N ASN A 166 -16.07 -14.58 -1.51
CA ASN A 166 -14.88 -15.20 -2.09
C ASN A 166 -13.98 -14.16 -2.78
N PHE A 167 -12.77 -13.97 -2.23
CA PHE A 167 -11.83 -12.97 -2.74
C PHE A 167 -11.22 -13.33 -4.10
N GLY A 168 -10.89 -14.60 -4.34
CA GLY A 168 -10.25 -15.00 -5.60
C GLY A 168 -11.15 -14.83 -6.81
N LEU A 169 -12.44 -15.14 -6.68
CA LEU A 169 -13.44 -14.84 -7.72
C LEU A 169 -13.58 -13.32 -7.93
N ALA A 170 -13.46 -12.53 -6.86
CA ALA A 170 -13.58 -11.07 -6.96
C ALA A 170 -12.41 -10.46 -7.74
N ILE A 171 -11.19 -10.99 -7.62
CA ILE A 171 -10.04 -10.58 -8.43
C ILE A 171 -10.34 -10.78 -9.92
N ILE A 172 -10.87 -11.94 -10.30
CA ILE A 172 -11.23 -12.23 -11.69
C ILE A 172 -12.29 -11.24 -12.19
N LEU A 173 -13.34 -10.98 -11.41
CA LEU A 173 -14.38 -10.03 -11.79
C LEU A 173 -13.85 -8.59 -11.91
N VAL A 174 -13.00 -8.15 -10.97
CA VAL A 174 -12.37 -6.83 -11.01
C VAL A 174 -11.49 -6.68 -12.25
N THR A 175 -10.66 -7.68 -12.57
CA THR A 175 -9.80 -7.61 -13.76
C THR A 175 -10.60 -7.52 -15.06
N ILE A 176 -11.70 -8.27 -15.18
CA ILE A 176 -12.62 -8.17 -16.32
C ILE A 176 -13.25 -6.78 -16.37
N PHE A 177 -13.75 -6.28 -15.24
CA PHE A 177 -14.40 -4.98 -15.15
C PHE A 177 -13.45 -3.83 -15.53
N ILE A 178 -12.24 -3.83 -14.97
CA ILE A 178 -11.22 -2.82 -15.28
C ILE A 178 -10.82 -2.90 -16.76
N ARG A 179 -10.64 -4.11 -17.32
CA ARG A 179 -10.33 -4.28 -18.75
C ARG A 179 -11.42 -3.73 -19.65
N LEU A 180 -12.69 -3.98 -19.34
CA LEU A 180 -13.82 -3.44 -20.09
C LEU A 180 -13.87 -1.91 -20.02
N LEU A 181 -13.64 -1.34 -18.83
CA LEU A 181 -13.61 0.11 -18.64
C LEU A 181 -12.43 0.75 -19.39
N LEU A 182 -11.26 0.11 -19.35
CA LEU A 182 -10.05 0.60 -20.02
C LEU A 182 -10.06 0.36 -21.55
N LEU A 183 -10.96 -0.46 -22.08
CA LEU A 183 -11.02 -0.77 -23.52
C LEU A 183 -11.23 0.49 -24.38
N VAL A 184 -12.14 1.37 -23.95
CA VAL A 184 -12.43 2.64 -24.65
C VAL A 184 -11.19 3.55 -24.71
N PRO A 185 -10.55 3.92 -23.58
CA PRO A 185 -9.35 4.76 -23.63
C PRO A 185 -8.17 4.06 -24.31
N GLN A 186 -8.00 2.75 -24.13
CA GLN A 186 -6.96 1.98 -24.84
C GLN A 186 -7.13 2.05 -26.36
N HIS A 187 -8.36 2.04 -26.88
CA HIS A 187 -8.61 2.19 -28.31
C HIS A 187 -8.10 3.54 -28.84
N HIS A 188 -8.37 4.64 -28.13
CA HIS A 188 -7.85 5.96 -28.50
C HIS A 188 -6.31 6.01 -28.49
N ILE A 189 -5.68 5.41 -27.48
CA ILE A 189 -4.21 5.31 -27.38
C ILE A 189 -3.64 4.56 -28.60
N LEU A 190 -4.23 3.44 -28.98
CA LEU A 190 -3.79 2.63 -30.13
C LEU A 190 -3.90 3.42 -31.44
N THR A 191 -4.99 4.18 -31.64
CA THR A 191 -5.14 5.01 -32.84
C THR A 191 -4.04 6.09 -32.95
N ASN A 192 -3.70 6.74 -31.82
CA ASN A 192 -2.62 7.73 -31.78
C ASN A 192 -1.24 7.10 -32.02
N SER A 193 -1.00 5.89 -31.50
CA SER A 193 0.24 5.16 -31.74
C SER A 193 0.43 4.80 -33.22
N LYS A 194 -0.65 4.37 -33.91
CA LYS A 194 -0.60 4.11 -35.36
C LYS A 194 -0.29 5.37 -36.18
N LYS A 195 -0.89 6.51 -35.82
CA LYS A 195 -0.57 7.81 -36.46
C LYS A 195 0.90 8.18 -36.23
N MET A 196 1.42 7.95 -35.03
CA MET A 196 2.84 8.17 -34.73
C MET A 196 3.77 7.30 -35.58
N GLN A 197 3.41 6.03 -35.79
CA GLN A 197 4.16 5.13 -36.68
C GLN A 197 4.13 5.61 -38.13
N ALA A 198 3.00 6.15 -38.60
CA ALA A 198 2.87 6.66 -39.96
C ALA A 198 3.74 7.90 -40.25
N ILE A 199 4.04 8.73 -39.23
CA ILE A 199 4.88 9.93 -39.40
C ILE A 199 6.39 9.66 -39.24
N GLN A 200 6.79 8.47 -38.76
CA GLN A 200 8.21 8.07 -38.65
C GLN A 200 9.07 8.32 -39.90
N PRO A 201 8.62 8.03 -41.14
CA PRO A 201 9.42 8.35 -42.33
C PRO A 201 9.67 9.86 -42.49
N LYS A 202 8.67 10.70 -42.26
CA LYS A 202 8.81 12.18 -42.33
C LYS A 202 9.76 12.71 -41.25
N ILE A 203 9.74 12.08 -40.06
CA ILE A 203 10.69 12.41 -38.99
C ILE A 203 12.13 12.11 -39.43
N LYS A 204 12.36 10.98 -40.11
CA LYS A 204 13.70 10.61 -40.61
C LYS A 204 14.19 11.58 -41.69
N GLU A 205 13.35 11.93 -42.65
CA GLU A 205 13.70 12.91 -43.69
C GLU A 205 14.08 14.27 -43.09
N LEU A 206 13.34 14.71 -42.06
CA LEU A 206 13.60 15.96 -41.35
C LEU A 206 14.92 15.91 -40.55
N GLN A 207 15.21 14.77 -39.92
CA GLN A 207 16.50 14.53 -39.27
C GLN A 207 17.66 14.52 -40.27
N ASP A 208 17.46 13.94 -41.45
CA ASP A 208 18.46 13.89 -42.52
C ASP A 208 18.72 15.27 -43.14
N LYS A 209 17.67 16.08 -43.35
CA LYS A 209 17.73 17.41 -43.94
C LYS A 209 18.48 18.43 -43.08
N TYR A 210 18.36 18.32 -41.75
CA TYR A 210 18.96 19.26 -40.80
C TYR A 210 20.06 18.63 -39.94
N LYS A 211 20.74 17.59 -40.46
CA LYS A 211 21.89 16.97 -39.79
C LYS A 211 22.91 18.03 -39.33
N GLY A 212 23.16 18.09 -38.03
CA GLY A 212 24.10 19.03 -37.41
C GLY A 212 23.47 20.21 -36.68
N ASP A 213 22.18 20.50 -36.90
CA ASP A 213 21.47 21.60 -36.22
C ASP A 213 20.31 21.06 -35.36
N GLN A 214 20.64 20.66 -34.13
CA GLN A 214 19.65 20.08 -33.19
C GLN A 214 18.54 21.07 -32.82
N ALA A 215 18.82 22.37 -32.80
CA ALA A 215 17.83 23.39 -32.47
C ALA A 215 16.76 23.46 -33.57
N LYS A 216 17.19 23.47 -34.84
CA LYS A 216 16.28 23.50 -35.99
C LYS A 216 15.49 22.20 -36.15
N ILE A 217 16.11 21.04 -35.90
CA ILE A 217 15.41 19.74 -35.84
C ILE A 217 14.28 19.78 -34.80
N GLY A 218 14.53 20.30 -33.60
CA GLY A 218 13.51 20.34 -32.53
C GLY A 218 12.29 21.20 -32.89
N MET A 219 12.51 22.38 -33.50
CA MET A 219 11.43 23.28 -33.93
C MET A 219 10.60 22.67 -35.06
N GLU A 220 11.25 22.16 -36.10
CA GLU A 220 10.59 21.58 -37.27
C GLU A 220 9.85 20.27 -36.91
N LEU A 221 10.38 19.49 -35.97
CA LEU A 221 9.73 18.30 -35.45
C LEU A 221 8.42 18.64 -34.71
N MET A 222 8.41 19.69 -33.89
CA MET A 222 7.19 20.16 -33.21
C MET A 222 6.17 20.74 -34.20
N ALA A 223 6.64 21.44 -35.22
CA ALA A 223 5.78 21.92 -36.31
C ALA A 223 5.13 20.75 -37.07
N LEU A 224 5.91 19.70 -37.36
CA LEU A 224 5.41 18.47 -37.99
C LEU A 224 4.35 17.77 -37.13
N TYR A 225 4.59 17.60 -35.82
CA TYR A 225 3.60 17.02 -34.91
C TYR A 225 2.29 17.81 -34.89
N LYS A 226 2.36 19.14 -34.93
CA LYS A 226 1.18 20.02 -34.96
C LYS A 226 0.45 19.93 -36.30
N ALA A 227 1.17 19.91 -37.42
CA ALA A 227 0.60 19.79 -38.76
C ALA A 227 -0.13 18.45 -38.96
N GLU A 228 0.45 17.36 -38.46
CA GLU A 228 -0.14 16.01 -38.54
C GLU A 228 -1.16 15.72 -37.41
N GLN A 229 -1.40 16.68 -36.51
CA GLN A 229 -2.27 16.55 -35.33
C GLN A 229 -1.97 15.31 -34.47
N VAL A 230 -0.68 14.97 -34.34
CA VAL A 230 -0.22 13.83 -33.54
C VAL A 230 0.35 14.34 -32.22
N ASN A 231 -0.15 13.83 -31.09
CA ASN A 231 0.40 14.16 -29.79
C ASN A 231 1.48 13.13 -29.36
N PRO A 232 2.77 13.50 -29.30
CA PRO A 232 3.83 12.57 -28.89
C PRO A 232 3.71 12.10 -27.44
N LEU A 233 3.09 12.88 -26.56
CA LEU A 233 2.88 12.51 -25.16
C LEU A 233 1.72 11.53 -24.98
N GLY A 234 0.82 11.42 -25.96
CA GLY A 234 -0.30 10.47 -25.91
C GLY A 234 0.15 9.00 -25.89
N SER A 235 1.38 8.71 -26.33
CA SER A 235 1.92 7.34 -26.37
C SER A 235 2.56 6.89 -25.05
N CYS A 236 3.07 7.81 -24.21
CA CYS A 236 3.64 7.48 -22.90
C CYS A 236 2.64 7.64 -21.74
N LEU A 237 1.54 8.34 -21.97
CA LEU A 237 0.43 8.48 -21.02
C LEU A 237 -0.14 7.16 -20.46
N PRO A 238 -0.27 6.07 -21.24
CA PRO A 238 -0.81 4.81 -20.74
C PRO A 238 0.09 4.21 -19.66
N LEU A 239 1.41 4.22 -19.88
CA LEU A 239 2.40 3.74 -18.91
C LEU A 239 2.34 4.56 -17.62
N LEU A 240 2.19 5.88 -17.73
CA LEU A 240 2.12 6.77 -16.57
C LEU A 240 0.86 6.54 -15.73
N ILE A 241 -0.28 6.21 -16.34
CA ILE A 241 -1.53 5.92 -15.63
C ILE A 241 -1.54 4.47 -15.10
N GLN A 242 -0.92 3.55 -15.84
CA GLN A 242 -0.86 2.13 -15.47
C GLN A 242 -0.07 1.91 -14.17
N MET A 243 1.04 2.64 -13.98
CA MET A 243 1.90 2.48 -12.81
C MET A 243 1.16 2.74 -11.48
N PRO A 244 0.49 3.90 -11.28
CA PRO A 244 -0.40 4.14 -10.14
C PRO A 244 -1.46 3.05 -9.94
N LEU A 245 -2.13 2.65 -11.02
CA LEU A 245 -3.21 1.66 -10.97
C LEU A 245 -2.71 0.32 -10.44
N LEU A 246 -1.55 -0.15 -10.91
CA LEU A 246 -0.95 -1.41 -10.48
C LEU A 246 -0.51 -1.35 -9.02
N ILE A 247 0.12 -0.25 -8.60
CA ILE A 247 0.53 -0.06 -7.20
C ILE A 247 -0.68 -0.12 -6.26
N VAL A 248 -1.78 0.53 -6.66
CA VAL A 248 -3.00 0.56 -5.85
C VAL A 248 -3.63 -0.81 -5.80
N LEU A 249 -3.80 -1.48 -6.93
CA LEU A 249 -4.33 -2.85 -6.97
C LEU A 249 -3.50 -3.80 -6.09
N TYR A 250 -2.17 -3.68 -6.14
CA TYR A 250 -1.28 -4.46 -5.30
C TYR A 250 -1.51 -4.21 -3.81
N TRP A 251 -1.57 -2.95 -3.37
CA TRP A 251 -1.84 -2.62 -1.97
C TRP A 251 -3.25 -3.04 -1.53
N THR A 252 -4.25 -2.85 -2.39
CA THR A 252 -5.63 -3.27 -2.12
C THR A 252 -5.72 -4.78 -1.94
N VAL A 253 -5.04 -5.56 -2.79
CA VAL A 253 -5.05 -7.03 -2.70
C VAL A 253 -4.34 -7.52 -1.44
N LEU A 254 -3.15 -6.99 -1.15
CA LEU A 254 -2.41 -7.38 0.06
C LEU A 254 -3.14 -7.00 1.35
N GLY A 255 -3.76 -5.82 1.34
CA GLY A 255 -4.48 -5.29 2.49
C GLY A 255 -5.96 -5.62 2.50
N ILE A 256 -6.50 -6.49 1.62
CA ILE A 256 -7.95 -6.59 1.41
C ILE A 256 -8.75 -6.88 2.70
N ALA A 257 -8.17 -7.72 3.55
CA ALA A 257 -8.75 -8.17 4.83
C ALA A 257 -8.28 -7.33 6.03
N ASP A 258 -7.51 -6.26 5.81
CA ASP A 258 -7.11 -5.35 6.87
C ASP A 258 -8.33 -4.51 7.32
N LEU A 259 -8.61 -4.55 8.62
CA LEU A 259 -9.70 -3.83 9.27
C LEU A 259 -9.51 -2.31 9.19
N SER A 260 -8.28 -1.83 8.96
CA SER A 260 -8.02 -0.40 8.70
C SER A 260 -8.82 0.13 7.50
N ASN A 261 -9.20 -0.74 6.56
CA ASN A 261 -9.94 -0.32 5.37
C ASN A 261 -11.39 0.08 5.62
N TYR A 262 -11.96 -0.20 6.80
CA TYR A 262 -13.26 0.36 7.18
C TYR A 262 -13.28 1.90 7.05
N TYR A 263 -12.13 2.55 7.18
CA TYR A 263 -11.96 3.97 6.95
C TYR A 263 -12.29 4.42 5.51
N TYR A 264 -12.06 3.57 4.50
CA TYR A 264 -12.27 3.92 3.09
C TYR A 264 -13.63 3.49 2.54
N ILE A 265 -14.42 2.73 3.31
CA ILE A 265 -15.71 2.19 2.84
C ILE A 265 -16.70 3.33 2.61
N TYR A 266 -17.34 3.31 1.44
CA TYR A 266 -18.38 4.27 1.11
C TYR A 266 -19.69 3.97 1.87
N PRO A 267 -20.52 4.99 2.16
CA PRO A 267 -21.75 4.80 2.92
C PRO A 267 -22.71 3.75 2.34
N VAL A 268 -22.74 3.60 1.02
CA VAL A 268 -23.56 2.58 0.32
C VAL A 268 -23.18 1.15 0.72
N LEU A 269 -21.93 0.94 1.16
CA LEU A 269 -21.39 -0.34 1.60
C LEU A 269 -21.16 -0.41 3.13
N ALA A 270 -21.84 0.41 3.93
CA ALA A 270 -21.65 0.43 5.38
C ALA A 270 -21.88 -0.93 6.08
N ASN A 271 -22.68 -1.83 5.47
CA ASN A 271 -22.94 -3.18 5.98
C ASN A 271 -21.90 -4.23 5.52
N PHE A 272 -20.89 -3.83 4.75
CA PHE A 272 -19.84 -4.73 4.30
C PHE A 272 -18.95 -5.13 5.47
N ASP A 273 -18.72 -6.43 5.61
CA ASP A 273 -17.95 -7.00 6.71
C ASP A 273 -16.63 -7.57 6.18
N ILE A 274 -15.54 -6.87 6.49
CA ILE A 274 -14.19 -7.22 6.04
C ILE A 274 -13.74 -8.57 6.65
N SER A 275 -14.18 -8.89 7.86
CA SER A 275 -13.78 -10.11 8.57
C SER A 275 -14.32 -11.38 7.92
N LYS A 276 -15.36 -11.26 7.08
CA LYS A 276 -15.96 -12.39 6.34
C LYS A 276 -15.25 -12.73 5.04
N ILE A 277 -14.27 -11.94 4.61
CA ILE A 277 -13.57 -12.14 3.34
C ILE A 277 -12.80 -13.47 3.36
N ASN A 278 -13.20 -14.38 2.48
CA ASN A 278 -12.51 -15.66 2.30
C ASN A 278 -11.37 -15.51 1.30
N THR A 279 -10.15 -15.66 1.81
CA THR A 279 -8.90 -15.55 1.02
C THR A 279 -8.39 -16.88 0.50
N ASN A 280 -9.09 -17.98 0.80
CA ASN A 280 -8.81 -19.29 0.22
C ASN A 280 -9.37 -19.38 -1.19
N PHE A 281 -8.48 -19.68 -2.14
CA PHE A 281 -8.84 -19.87 -3.54
C PHE A 281 -8.12 -21.09 -4.09
N PHE A 282 -8.88 -22.07 -4.58
CA PHE A 282 -8.37 -23.38 -5.03
C PHE A 282 -7.42 -24.07 -4.01
N GLY A 283 -7.73 -23.98 -2.71
CA GLY A 283 -6.93 -24.59 -1.65
C GLY A 283 -5.66 -23.83 -1.27
N ILE A 284 -5.47 -22.61 -1.80
CA ILE A 284 -4.31 -21.76 -1.49
C ILE A 284 -4.80 -20.47 -0.80
N HIS A 285 -4.15 -20.09 0.30
CA HIS A 285 -4.36 -18.77 0.93
C HIS A 285 -3.69 -17.68 0.09
N LEU A 286 -4.49 -16.89 -0.63
CA LEU A 286 -3.99 -15.86 -1.55
C LEU A 286 -3.08 -14.82 -0.89
N LEU A 287 -3.33 -14.49 0.38
CA LEU A 287 -2.51 -13.53 1.14
C LEU A 287 -1.15 -14.10 1.55
N SER A 288 -1.02 -15.43 1.66
CA SER A 288 0.25 -16.09 1.96
C SER A 288 1.18 -16.15 0.75
N ILE A 289 0.63 -15.98 -0.46
CA ILE A 289 1.38 -15.92 -1.73
C ILE A 289 1.91 -14.50 -1.98
N GLY A 290 1.57 -13.53 -1.12
CA GLY A 290 1.89 -12.11 -1.22
C GLY A 290 3.39 -11.81 -1.26
N GLY A 291 3.96 -11.98 -2.44
CA GLY A 291 5.35 -11.74 -2.80
C GLY A 291 5.49 -11.69 -4.34
N ILE A 292 6.68 -11.96 -4.86
CA ILE A 292 7.04 -11.84 -6.29
C ILE A 292 6.07 -12.60 -7.22
N THR A 293 5.51 -13.72 -6.77
CA THR A 293 4.54 -14.55 -7.52
C THR A 293 3.19 -13.87 -7.78
N GLY A 294 2.71 -13.01 -6.87
CA GLY A 294 1.49 -12.22 -7.09
C GLY A 294 1.66 -11.17 -8.19
N VAL A 295 2.87 -10.59 -8.30
CA VAL A 295 3.24 -9.66 -9.37
C VAL A 295 3.32 -10.38 -10.72
N VAL A 296 3.84 -11.61 -10.75
CA VAL A 296 3.88 -12.43 -11.97
C VAL A 296 2.47 -12.76 -12.44
N LEU A 297 1.53 -13.10 -11.55
CA LEU A 297 0.14 -13.38 -11.94
C LEU A 297 -0.58 -12.11 -12.43
N ALA A 298 -0.33 -10.95 -11.80
CA ALA A 298 -0.88 -9.66 -12.24
C ALA A 298 -0.30 -9.16 -13.58
N LEU A 299 0.97 -9.46 -13.89
CA LEU A 299 1.63 -9.09 -15.14
C LEU A 299 1.39 -10.08 -16.28
N THR A 300 1.18 -11.37 -15.98
CA THR A 300 0.90 -12.39 -17.00
C THR A 300 -0.56 -12.43 -17.41
N VAL A 301 -1.46 -12.05 -16.50
CA VAL A 301 -2.88 -11.86 -16.79
C VAL A 301 -3.18 -10.42 -17.19
N GLY A 302 -2.21 -9.50 -17.15
CA GLY A 302 -2.33 -8.07 -17.51
C GLY A 302 -2.29 -7.81 -19.00
#